data_AF-A0A2V8TMJ2-F1
#
_entry.id   AF-A0A2V8TMJ2-F1
#
_cell.length_a   1.000
_cell.length_b   1.000
_cell.length_c   1.000
_cell.angle_alpha   90.00
_cell.angle_beta   90.00
_cell.angle_gamma   90.00
#
_symmetry.space_group_name_H-M   'P 1'
#
loop_
_entity.id
_entity.type
_entity.pdbx_description
1 polymer ?
#
loop_
_entity_poly.entity_id
_entity_poly.type
_entity_poly.pdbx_seq_one_letter_code
_entity_poly.pdbx_strand_id
1 'polypeptide(L)' 'ARGLPKKQSYFTVLRDAMDIDRLKAPALYFGTTTGQLWIGREGGEQWDCLFDSLPPIHNVKVGVV' A
#
# COMPACT_ATOMS: atom_id res chain seq x y z
N ALA A 1 -5.60 -12.52 -0.84
CA ALA A 1 -4.52 -11.78 -0.17
C ALA A 1 -4.76 -11.77 1.34
N ARG A 2 -3.73 -12.02 2.15
CA ARG A 2 -3.80 -12.03 3.63
C ARG A 2 -3.51 -10.62 4.17
N GLY A 3 -4.03 -10.29 5.36
CA GLY A 3 -3.72 -9.04 6.07
C GLY A 3 -4.63 -7.84 5.77
N LEU A 4 -5.20 -7.76 4.56
CA LEU A 4 -6.27 -6.77 4.29
C LEU A 4 -7.54 -7.08 5.11
N PRO A 5 -8.37 -6.06 5.40
CA PRO A 5 -9.63 -6.25 6.09
C PRO A 5 -10.53 -7.26 5.38
N LYS A 6 -11.10 -8.22 6.13
CA LYS A 6 -11.93 -9.31 5.59
C LYS A 6 -13.37 -8.91 5.26
N LYS A 7 -13.85 -7.77 5.78
CA LYS A 7 -15.18 -7.23 5.47
C LYS A 7 -15.11 -6.37 4.21
N GLN A 8 -16.27 -5.99 3.66
CA GLN A 8 -16.37 -5.02 2.56
C GLN A 8 -15.73 -3.68 2.98
N SER A 9 -14.43 -3.54 2.72
CA SER A 9 -13.63 -2.36 3.01
C SER A 9 -13.18 -1.77 1.68
N TYR A 10 -13.81 -0.64 1.34
CA TYR A 10 -13.52 0.09 0.12
C TYR A 10 -12.65 1.29 0.47
N PHE A 11 -11.42 1.28 -0.01
CA PHE A 11 -10.50 2.41 0.11
C PHE A 11 -10.38 3.12 -1.23
N THR A 12 -10.43 4.44 -1.21
CA THR A 12 -10.04 5.24 -2.38
C THR A 12 -8.52 5.40 -2.38
N VAL A 13 -7.89 4.84 -3.41
CA VAL A 13 -6.47 4.98 -3.73
C VAL A 13 -6.37 5.86 -4.97
N LEU A 14 -5.58 6.93 -4.90
CA LEU A 14 -5.32 7.79 -6.05
C LEU A 14 -4.29 7.14 -6.97
N ARG A 15 -4.32 7.47 -8.26
CA ARG A 15 -3.43 6.88 -9.27
C ARG A 15 -1.96 6.91 -8.85
N ASP A 16 -1.53 8.04 -8.33
CA ASP A 16 -0.13 8.28 -7.94
C ASP A 16 0.18 7.82 -6.50
N ALA A 17 -0.84 7.42 -5.74
CA ALA A 17 -0.69 6.88 -4.39
C ALA A 17 -0.36 5.38 -4.42
N MET A 18 0.25 4.87 -5.49
CA MET A 18 0.69 3.49 -5.61
C MET A 18 2.06 3.43 -6.28
N ASP A 19 2.95 2.58 -5.79
CA ASP A 19 4.26 2.31 -6.41
C ASP A 19 4.70 0.86 -6.16
N ILE A 20 5.70 0.39 -6.91
CA ILE A 20 6.30 -0.94 -6.76
C ILE A 20 7.82 -0.81 -6.62
N ASP A 21 8.43 -1.63 -5.76
CA ASP A 21 9.89 -1.68 -5.71
C ASP A 21 10.47 -2.56 -6.83
N ARG A 22 11.81 -2.54 -6.94
CA ARG A 22 12.56 -3.26 -7.99
C ARG A 22 13.35 -4.44 -7.43
N LEU A 23 12.93 -5.01 -6.30
CA LEU A 23 13.58 -6.18 -5.73
C LEU A 23 13.22 -7.47 -6.50
N LYS A 24 13.97 -8.55 -6.26
CA LYS A 24 13.73 -9.86 -6.89
C LYS A 24 12.31 -10.38 -6.65
N ALA A 25 11.78 -10.12 -5.46
CA ALA A 25 10.39 -10.36 -5.09
C ALA A 25 9.77 -9.00 -4.77
N PRO A 26 9.09 -8.35 -5.74
CA PRO A 26 8.64 -6.98 -5.57
C PRO A 26 7.53 -6.87 -4.53
N ALA A 27 7.58 -5.80 -3.73
CA ALA A 27 6.44 -5.37 -2.93
C ALA A 27 5.65 -4.27 -3.65
N LEU A 28 4.33 -4.28 -3.44
CA LEU A 28 3.40 -3.26 -3.90
C LEU A 28 3.03 -2.35 -2.75
N TYR A 29 3.10 -1.04 -2.94
CA TYR A 29 2.81 -0.06 -1.92
C TYR A 29 1.61 0.75 -2.38
N PHE A 30 0.63 0.99 -1.50
CA PHE A 30 -0.43 1.95 -1.80
C PHE A 30 -0.83 2.77 -0.57
N GLY A 31 -1.20 4.02 -0.82
CA GLY A 31 -1.74 4.94 0.16
C GLY A 31 -3.22 5.19 -0.07
N THR A 32 -3.99 5.27 1.01
CA THR A 32 -5.42 5.62 0.94
C THR A 32 -5.64 7.11 1.21
N THR A 33 -6.74 7.64 0.68
CA THR A 33 -7.21 9.00 1.04
C THR A 33 -7.61 9.14 2.51
N THR A 34 -7.80 8.03 3.23
CA THR A 34 -8.06 8.00 4.68
C THR A 34 -6.79 7.97 5.52
N GLY A 35 -5.60 8.03 4.92
CA GLY A 35 -4.33 8.14 5.67
C GLY A 35 -3.64 6.81 5.99
N GLN A 36 -4.04 5.71 5.34
CA GLN A 36 -3.41 4.41 5.55
C GLN A 36 -2.35 4.13 4.48
N LEU A 37 -1.15 3.74 4.89
CA LEU A 37 -0.10 3.23 3.99
C LEU A 37 0.00 1.72 4.14
N TRP A 38 -0.12 1.00 3.02
CA TRP A 38 -0.08 -0.44 2.96
C TRP A 38 1.11 -0.93 2.15
N ILE A 39 1.70 -2.06 2.58
CA ILE A 39 2.69 -2.81 1.81
C ILE A 39 2.16 -4.21 1.53
N GLY A 40 2.24 -4.63 0.27
CA GLY A 40 1.87 -5.94 -0.24
C GLY A 40 3.12 -6.71 -0.65
N ARG A 41 3.59 -7.61 0.19
CA ARG A 41 4.74 -8.49 -0.09
C ARG A 41 4.36 -9.62 -1.03
N GLU A 42 5.37 -10.24 -1.65
CA GLU A 42 5.21 -11.38 -2.57
C GLU A 42 4.21 -11.04 -3.70
N GLY A 43 4.37 -9.87 -4.32
CA GLY A 43 3.46 -9.42 -5.38
C GLY A 43 2.02 -9.12 -4.91
N GLY A 44 1.81 -8.86 -3.61
CA GLY A 44 0.51 -8.54 -3.04
C GLY A 44 -0.25 -9.74 -2.47
N GLU A 45 0.42 -10.86 -2.19
CA GLU A 45 -0.20 -11.99 -1.48
C GLU A 45 -0.40 -11.71 0.01
N GLN A 46 0.50 -10.96 0.63
CA GLN A 46 0.51 -10.64 2.07
C GLN A 46 0.58 -9.13 2.29
N TRP A 47 -0.33 -8.59 3.08
CA TRP A 47 -0.46 -7.16 3.31
C TRP A 47 -0.26 -6.78 4.77
N ASP A 48 0.50 -5.71 4.98
CA ASP A 48 0.66 -5.07 6.29
C ASP A 48 0.29 -3.59 6.18
N CYS A 49 -0.40 -3.06 7.18
CA CYS A 49 -0.62 -1.62 7.33
C CYS A 49 0.60 -1.02 8.05
N LEU A 50 1.38 -0.20 7.34
CA LEU A 50 2.58 0.44 7.89
C LEU A 50 2.24 1.67 8.76
N PHE A 51 1.22 2.43 8.35
CA PHE A 51 0.73 3.61 9.06
C PHE A 51 -0.79 3.69 8.87
N ASP A 52 -1.55 4.10 9.90
CA ASP A 52 -3.02 4.17 9.82
C ASP A 52 -3.65 5.55 10.06
N SER A 53 -2.83 6.60 10.25
CA SER A 53 -3.29 7.91 10.70
C SER A 53 -2.50 9.07 10.08
N LEU A 54 -2.10 8.93 8.81
CA LEU A 54 -1.50 10.02 8.05
C LEU A 54 -2.59 10.98 7.53
N PRO A 55 -2.23 12.20 7.10
CA PRO A 55 -3.07 12.98 6.21
C PRO A 55 -3.38 12.19 4.90
N PRO A 56 -4.38 12.60 4.11
CA PRO A 56 -4.69 11.96 2.83
C PRO A 56 -3.44 11.79 1.96
N ILE A 57 -3.17 10.54 1.56
CA ILE A 57 -1.97 10.21 0.79
C ILE A 57 -2.27 10.42 -0.70
N HIS A 58 -1.61 11.41 -1.30
CA HIS A 58 -1.77 11.72 -2.72
C HIS A 58 -0.74 11.05 -3.63
N ASN A 59 0.44 10.73 -3.08
CA ASN A 59 1.54 10.16 -3.82
C ASN A 59 2.33 9.17 -2.94
N VAL A 60 2.74 8.05 -3.52
CA VAL A 60 3.67 7.10 -2.92
C VAL A 60 4.83 6.91 -3.90
N LYS A 61 6.05 6.94 -3.37
CA LYS A 61 7.27 6.58 -4.11
C LYS A 61 8.15 5.68 -3.28
N VAL A 62 8.71 4.66 -3.93
CA VAL A 62 9.65 3.74 -3.29
C VAL A 62 11.03 3.87 -3.93
N GLY A 63 12.05 3.94 -3.08
CA GLY A 63 13.45 3.93 -3.46
C GLY A 63 14.15 2.73 -2.81
N VAL A 64 15.00 2.06 -3.57
CA VAL A 64 15.92 1.02 -3.05
C VAL A 64 17.31 1.66 -3.01
N VAL A 65 17.98 1.56 -1.85
CA VAL A 65 19.35 2.06 -1.64
C VAL A 65 20.30 0.87 -1.57
#